data_AF-L0RV21-F1
#
_entry.id   AF-L0RV21-F1
#
_cell.length_a   1.000
_cell.length_b   1.000
_cell.length_c   1.000
_cell.angle_alpha   90.00
_cell.angle_beta   90.00
_cell.angle_gamma   90.00
#
_symmetry.space_group_name_H-M   'P 1'
#
loop_
_entity.id
_entity.type
_entity.pdbx_description
1 polymer ?
#
loop_
_entity_poly.entity_id
_entity_poly.type
_entity_poly.pdbx_seq_one_letter_code
_entity_poly.pdbx_strand_id
1 'polypeptide(L)'
;MNKYKKIFSGLGLLSISTLIGAGVVACARTKVEKEETPAPGTSDSKDLATIKNEALAEVEKLQGHEKYAELKAIIDKENATIDELNSAKTSAIEELNKYKEKVQTAIETITDKTKKEELKKEIETANSYNDLKTIKDKIEPKSSPDTKPKNDGKDNPNQGKNEDSTGKDSNGKTEQEKGKENEGGSTTPKDETPQTHPKMTIDQKAELLNEFIVNIEYPNKNAPAKAILKAKVTSIMNEENVKDDDKLKKLDELKTALEQIKTKLVSVIKEIDDLPYPKGIKLSGNEKTAKDKFKEKLNDKTTVDEITKVLPKGWKDKIEKYQKVFDKIGNFINTSNLRKRFVQTDDAKTGDKTESLLIYHVYETVRVWYPKNLKKLNNEDIEKKYANKFKEKINEKNDKNVDWLLSKITEIIDEFSKAKNEINKKDTGSTKKQN
;
A
#
# COMPACT_ATOMS: atom_id res chain seq x y z
N MET A 1 4.13 -30.64 -53.10
CA MET A 1 2.68 -30.32 -53.03
C MET A 1 2.50 -29.23 -51.96
N ASN A 2 2.38 -27.98 -52.40
CA ASN A 2 2.18 -26.77 -51.59
C ASN A 2 0.83 -26.17 -51.99
N LYS A 3 -0.17 -26.15 -51.10
CA LYS A 3 -1.38 -25.33 -51.18
C LYS A 3 -1.91 -25.22 -49.73
N TYR A 4 -2.26 -24.09 -49.11
CA TYR A 4 -2.84 -22.83 -49.58
C TYR A 4 -2.37 -21.64 -48.70
N LYS A 5 -2.35 -20.45 -49.30
CA LYS A 5 -1.91 -19.14 -48.75
C LYS A 5 -3.03 -18.12 -49.00
N LYS A 6 -3.20 -17.15 -48.08
CA LYS A 6 -4.13 -15.97 -48.06
C LYS A 6 -5.56 -16.34 -47.65
N ILE A 7 -6.30 -15.60 -46.80
CA ILE A 7 -6.66 -14.17 -46.76
C ILE A 7 -6.92 -13.81 -45.26
N PHE A 8 -6.43 -12.72 -44.66
CA PHE A 8 -7.08 -11.40 -44.60
C PHE A 8 -6.07 -10.33 -44.19
N SER A 9 -5.97 -9.31 -45.02
CA SER A 9 -5.35 -8.01 -44.75
C SER A 9 -6.39 -6.95 -45.11
N GLY A 10 -6.69 -6.04 -44.20
CA GLY A 10 -7.39 -4.78 -44.51
C GLY A 10 -8.61 -4.50 -43.62
N LEU A 11 -8.69 -3.24 -43.17
CA LEU A 11 -9.65 -2.58 -42.28
C LEU A 11 -9.26 -2.68 -40.80
N GLY A 12 -8.90 -1.61 -40.11
CA GLY A 12 -8.96 -0.19 -40.45
C GLY A 12 -8.98 0.57 -39.12
N LEU A 13 -7.97 1.41 -38.91
CA LEU A 13 -7.90 2.38 -37.83
C LEU A 13 -9.18 3.22 -37.79
N LEU A 14 -9.84 3.30 -36.63
CA LEU A 14 -10.62 4.48 -36.28
C LEU A 14 -10.40 4.82 -34.80
N SER A 15 -9.67 5.90 -34.60
CA SER A 15 -9.60 6.66 -33.36
C SER A 15 -10.99 7.17 -32.98
N ILE A 16 -11.38 6.99 -31.72
CA ILE A 16 -12.47 7.78 -31.14
C ILE A 16 -11.84 8.73 -30.13
N SER A 17 -11.53 9.93 -30.63
CA SER A 17 -11.33 11.12 -29.82
C SER A 17 -12.70 11.68 -29.44
N THR A 18 -12.85 12.02 -28.16
CA THR A 18 -13.61 13.14 -27.57
C THR A 18 -14.75 13.79 -28.40
N LEU A 19 -16.00 13.56 -27.97
CA LEU A 19 -17.15 14.49 -28.05
C LEU A 19 -18.27 13.89 -27.17
N ILE A 20 -18.81 14.56 -26.16
CA ILE A 20 -19.94 15.49 -26.26
C ILE A 20 -20.04 16.26 -24.94
N GLY A 21 -20.05 17.59 -25.04
CA GLY A 21 -20.43 18.49 -23.95
C GLY A 21 -21.93 18.77 -23.91
N ALA A 22 -22.31 19.55 -22.89
CA ALA A 22 -23.44 20.48 -22.79
C ALA A 22 -24.77 20.07 -23.45
N GLY A 23 -25.76 19.83 -22.57
CA GLY A 23 -27.10 19.43 -22.94
C GLY A 23 -27.98 20.50 -23.58
N VAL A 24 -29.19 20.07 -23.92
CA VAL A 24 -30.37 20.92 -24.09
C VAL A 24 -31.61 20.09 -23.69
N VAL A 25 -32.25 20.54 -22.60
CA VAL A 25 -33.70 20.70 -22.40
C VAL A 25 -34.65 19.60 -22.91
N ALA A 26 -35.30 18.92 -21.96
CA ALA A 26 -36.70 18.54 -22.09
C ALA A 26 -37.42 18.78 -20.76
N CYS A 27 -38.23 19.84 -20.72
CA CYS A 27 -39.20 20.12 -19.67
C CYS A 27 -40.29 19.05 -19.68
N ALA A 28 -40.54 18.41 -18.53
CA ALA A 28 -41.86 17.94 -18.18
C ALA A 28 -42.08 18.22 -16.69
N ARG A 29 -42.99 19.15 -16.41
CA ARG A 29 -43.43 19.56 -15.07
C ARG A 29 -44.41 18.54 -14.52
N THR A 30 -44.20 18.11 -13.28
CA THR A 30 -45.28 17.81 -12.33
C THR A 30 -44.78 18.01 -10.88
N LYS A 31 -45.32 19.03 -10.21
CA LYS A 31 -45.34 19.25 -8.75
C LYS A 31 -46.36 18.26 -8.11
N VAL A 32 -46.43 17.90 -6.81
CA VAL A 32 -45.74 18.10 -5.52
C VAL A 32 -46.42 17.13 -4.51
N GLU A 33 -45.81 16.94 -3.32
CA GLU A 33 -46.27 16.27 -2.07
C GLU A 33 -45.59 14.91 -1.84
N LYS A 34 -45.04 14.52 -0.68
CA LYS A 34 -44.86 15.08 0.67
C LYS A 34 -43.76 14.23 1.39
N GLU A 35 -43.30 14.71 2.55
CA GLU A 35 -42.35 14.14 3.53
C GLU A 35 -42.15 12.61 3.58
N GLU A 36 -40.89 12.15 3.70
CA GLU A 36 -40.43 11.15 4.68
C GLU A 36 -38.94 11.37 5.04
N THR A 37 -38.62 11.33 6.33
CA THR A 37 -37.25 11.29 6.90
C THR A 37 -36.85 9.83 7.20
N PRO A 38 -35.57 9.55 7.54
CA PRO A 38 -34.58 8.89 6.70
C PRO A 38 -34.51 7.36 6.85
N ALA A 39 -34.05 6.68 5.80
CA ALA A 39 -33.60 5.28 5.90
C ALA A 39 -32.11 5.21 6.32
N PRO A 40 -31.74 4.40 7.32
CA PRO A 40 -30.35 4.27 7.77
C PRO A 40 -29.56 3.18 7.02
N GLY A 41 -28.38 3.59 6.53
CA GLY A 41 -27.09 2.86 6.54
C GLY A 41 -26.93 1.60 5.68
N THR A 42 -25.88 1.43 4.87
CA THR A 42 -24.53 2.04 4.90
C THR A 42 -23.95 2.12 3.48
N SER A 43 -23.78 3.35 2.99
CA SER A 43 -22.79 3.72 1.98
C SER A 43 -21.85 4.70 2.66
N ASP A 44 -20.56 4.37 2.72
CA ASP A 44 -19.51 5.13 3.41
C ASP A 44 -19.18 6.45 2.68
N SER A 45 -20.17 7.34 2.56
CA SER A 45 -19.91 8.75 2.27
C SER A 45 -19.58 9.43 3.59
N LYS A 46 -18.28 9.53 3.92
CA LYS A 46 -17.85 10.43 5.01
C LYS A 46 -18.44 11.81 4.76
N ASP A 47 -19.08 12.39 5.78
CA ASP A 47 -19.63 13.74 5.70
C ASP A 47 -18.52 14.77 5.41
N LEU A 48 -18.83 15.81 4.64
CA LEU A 48 -17.91 16.88 4.23
C LEU A 48 -17.26 17.55 5.44
N ALA A 49 -18.01 17.71 6.53
CA ALA A 49 -17.50 18.23 7.80
C ALA A 49 -16.39 17.33 8.38
N THR A 50 -16.52 16.01 8.25
CA THR A 50 -15.50 15.04 8.69
C THR A 50 -14.24 15.17 7.84
N ILE A 51 -14.39 15.28 6.52
CA ILE A 51 -13.25 15.43 5.59
C ILE A 51 -12.51 16.75 5.85
N LYS A 52 -13.25 17.84 6.07
CA LYS A 52 -12.67 19.15 6.39
C LYS A 52 -11.88 19.11 7.70
N ASN A 53 -12.40 18.47 8.74
CA ASN A 53 -11.71 18.31 10.01
C ASN A 53 -10.45 17.43 9.89
N GLU A 54 -10.50 16.35 9.10
CA GLU A 54 -9.33 15.51 8.83
C GLU A 54 -8.24 16.26 8.06
N ALA A 55 -8.62 17.03 7.04
CA ALA A 55 -7.68 17.85 6.28
C ALA A 55 -7.05 18.93 7.18
N LEU A 56 -7.87 19.57 8.02
CA LEU A 56 -7.43 20.57 8.98
C LEU A 56 -6.41 19.99 9.95
N ALA A 57 -6.69 18.83 10.54
CA ALA A 57 -5.80 18.18 11.49
C ALA A 57 -4.41 17.87 10.89
N GLU A 58 -4.34 17.53 9.60
CA GLU A 58 -3.05 17.31 8.93
C GLU A 58 -2.34 18.63 8.57
N VAL A 59 -3.08 19.66 8.12
CA VAL A 59 -2.51 20.97 7.81
C VAL A 59 -1.98 21.68 9.06
N GLU A 60 -2.64 21.56 10.22
CA GLU A 60 -2.17 22.13 11.48
C GLU A 60 -0.81 21.56 11.92
N LYS A 61 -0.48 20.32 11.54
CA LYS A 61 0.85 19.74 11.81
C LYS A 61 1.97 20.48 11.07
N LEU A 62 1.66 21.22 10.01
CA LEU A 62 2.61 22.04 9.26
C LEU A 62 2.75 23.47 9.78
N GLN A 63 2.12 23.83 10.90
CA GLN A 63 2.21 25.18 11.43
C GLN A 63 3.69 25.63 11.58
N GLY A 64 4.04 26.75 10.93
CA GLY A 64 5.41 27.26 10.85
C GLY A 64 6.18 26.91 9.56
N HIS A 65 5.62 26.05 8.70
CA HIS A 65 6.13 25.76 7.35
C HIS A 65 5.62 26.78 6.32
N GLU A 66 6.38 27.04 5.25
CA GLU A 66 6.03 28.01 4.20
C GLU A 66 4.70 27.70 3.49
N LYS A 67 4.37 26.41 3.35
CA LYS A 67 3.12 25.94 2.72
C LYS A 67 1.88 26.01 3.61
N TYR A 68 2.05 26.26 4.92
CA TYR A 68 0.94 26.23 5.87
C TYR A 68 -0.19 27.20 5.50
N ALA A 69 0.16 28.47 5.23
CA ALA A 69 -0.83 29.51 4.93
C ALA A 69 -1.63 29.22 3.65
N GLU A 70 -0.96 28.70 2.62
CA GLU A 70 -1.59 28.31 1.35
C GLU A 70 -2.61 27.18 1.55
N LEU A 71 -2.20 26.10 2.22
CA LEU A 71 -3.06 24.93 2.45
C LEU A 71 -4.21 25.24 3.41
N LYS A 72 -3.96 26.09 4.41
CA LYS A 72 -4.98 26.56 5.35
C LYS A 72 -6.07 27.38 4.65
N ALA A 73 -5.68 28.24 3.69
CA ALA A 73 -6.64 29.01 2.90
C ALA A 73 -7.57 28.13 2.06
N ILE A 74 -7.09 26.98 1.55
CA ILE A 74 -7.92 26.00 0.83
C ILE A 74 -9.00 25.42 1.77
N ILE A 75 -8.63 25.11 3.01
CA ILE A 75 -9.54 24.55 4.01
C ILE A 75 -10.56 25.58 4.48
N ASP A 76 -10.14 26.82 4.68
CA ASP A 76 -10.99 27.89 5.22
C ASP A 76 -11.98 28.44 4.18
N LYS A 77 -11.81 28.12 2.90
CA LYS A 77 -12.76 28.45 1.82
C LYS A 77 -14.16 27.92 2.15
N GLU A 78 -15.16 28.81 2.11
CA GLU A 78 -16.55 28.54 2.50
C GLU A 78 -17.18 27.40 1.69
N ASN A 79 -16.84 27.31 0.40
CA ASN A 79 -17.31 26.30 -0.54
C ASN A 79 -16.18 25.35 -1.01
N ALA A 80 -15.29 24.94 -0.11
CA ALA A 80 -14.24 23.96 -0.43
C ALA A 80 -14.84 22.61 -0.87
N THR A 81 -14.36 22.09 -1.98
CA THR A 81 -14.76 20.77 -2.52
C THR A 81 -14.03 19.63 -1.80
N ILE A 82 -14.57 18.42 -1.88
CA ILE A 82 -13.93 17.21 -1.32
C ILE A 82 -12.52 17.01 -1.91
N ASP A 83 -12.36 17.25 -3.20
CA ASP A 83 -11.08 17.09 -3.90
C ASP A 83 -10.04 18.12 -3.44
N GLU A 84 -10.45 19.38 -3.25
CA GLU A 84 -9.59 20.43 -2.69
C GLU A 84 -9.14 20.07 -1.26
N LEU A 85 -10.05 19.57 -0.41
CA LEU A 85 -9.73 19.17 0.96
C LEU A 85 -8.79 17.95 1.02
N ASN A 86 -9.03 16.94 0.19
CA ASN A 86 -8.15 15.76 0.10
C ASN A 86 -6.78 16.11 -0.49
N SER A 87 -6.74 17.03 -1.45
CA SER A 87 -5.49 17.56 -2.02
C SER A 87 -4.69 18.32 -0.97
N ALA A 88 -5.33 19.21 -0.19
CA ALA A 88 -4.68 19.94 0.90
C ALA A 88 -4.14 19.00 1.98
N LYS A 89 -4.94 17.99 2.38
CA LYS A 89 -4.53 16.94 3.32
C LYS A 89 -3.30 16.18 2.83
N THR A 90 -3.32 15.75 1.57
CA THR A 90 -2.22 14.96 0.97
C THR A 90 -0.96 15.80 0.88
N SER A 91 -1.07 17.04 0.39
CA SER A 91 0.04 18.00 0.31
C SER A 91 0.66 18.27 1.68
N ALA A 92 -0.16 18.36 2.74
CA ALA A 92 0.32 18.56 4.09
C ALA A 92 1.17 17.39 4.60
N ILE A 93 0.70 16.16 4.35
CA ILE A 93 1.41 14.93 4.70
C ILE A 93 2.74 14.82 3.94
N GLU A 94 2.74 15.13 2.64
CA GLU A 94 3.92 15.07 1.78
C GLU A 94 5.01 16.05 2.22
N GLU A 95 4.68 17.31 2.47
CA GLU A 95 5.65 18.30 2.96
C GLU A 95 6.21 17.93 4.34
N LEU A 96 5.37 17.39 5.23
CA LEU A 96 5.83 16.93 6.55
C LEU A 96 6.80 15.76 6.42
N ASN A 97 6.50 14.77 5.58
CA ASN A 97 7.36 13.62 5.33
C ASN A 97 8.68 14.03 4.68
N LYS A 98 8.65 14.93 3.69
CA LYS A 98 9.84 15.48 3.05
C LYS A 98 10.75 16.19 4.06
N TYR A 99 10.19 16.92 5.02
CA TYR A 99 10.98 17.51 6.09
C TYR A 99 11.51 16.44 7.06
N LYS A 100 10.72 15.42 7.40
CA LYS A 100 11.15 14.29 8.22
C LYS A 100 12.34 13.54 7.61
N GLU A 101 12.33 13.28 6.31
CA GLU A 101 13.45 12.66 5.57
C GLU A 101 14.73 13.51 5.65
N LYS A 102 14.62 14.84 5.50
CA LYS A 102 15.76 15.75 5.67
C LYS A 102 16.37 15.64 7.07
N VAL A 103 15.53 15.60 8.11
CA VAL A 103 16.00 15.46 9.49
C VAL A 103 16.59 14.08 9.74
N GLN A 104 16.00 13.00 9.23
CA GLN A 104 16.57 11.65 9.31
C GLN A 104 17.97 11.60 8.68
N THR A 105 18.12 12.16 7.48
CA THR A 105 19.42 12.24 6.80
C THR A 105 20.44 13.00 7.64
N ALA A 106 20.03 14.12 8.27
CA ALA A 106 20.89 14.87 9.18
C ALA A 106 21.25 14.11 10.46
N ILE A 107 20.36 13.27 11.00
CA ILE A 107 20.66 12.39 12.14
C ILE A 107 21.68 11.32 11.73
N GLU A 108 21.61 10.83 10.49
CA GLU A 108 22.52 9.80 10.01
C GLU A 108 23.98 10.24 9.91
N THR A 109 24.23 11.54 9.66
CA THR A 109 25.57 12.12 9.59
C THR A 109 26.23 12.34 10.96
N ILE A 110 25.48 12.19 12.06
CA ILE A 110 26.01 12.33 13.43
C ILE A 110 26.98 11.18 13.74
N THR A 111 28.19 11.53 14.17
CA THR A 111 29.24 10.56 14.55
C THR A 111 29.03 9.97 15.95
N ASP A 112 28.45 10.74 16.88
CA ASP A 112 28.11 10.27 18.23
C ASP A 112 26.94 9.26 18.18
N LYS A 113 27.24 8.00 18.48
CA LYS A 113 26.28 6.90 18.44
C LYS A 113 25.15 7.05 19.47
N THR A 114 25.45 7.55 20.66
CA THR A 114 24.45 7.71 21.73
C THR A 114 23.46 8.80 21.36
N LYS A 115 23.97 9.96 20.94
CA LYS A 115 23.13 11.09 20.48
C LYS A 115 22.32 10.73 19.24
N LYS A 116 22.90 9.96 18.30
CA LYS A 116 22.21 9.47 17.10
C LYS A 116 21.03 8.55 17.44
N GLU A 117 21.19 7.60 18.35
CA GLU A 117 20.11 6.69 18.75
C GLU A 117 19.02 7.40 19.57
N GLU A 118 19.37 8.40 20.37
CA GLU A 118 18.40 9.26 21.07
C GLU A 118 17.53 10.06 20.07
N LEU A 119 18.16 10.75 19.11
CA LEU A 119 17.45 11.54 18.11
C LEU A 119 16.61 10.67 17.16
N LYS A 120 17.03 9.43 16.87
CA LYS A 120 16.21 8.45 16.13
C LYS A 120 14.90 8.14 16.85
N LYS A 121 14.92 7.99 18.17
CA LYS A 121 13.70 7.77 18.96
C LYS A 121 12.82 9.01 18.98
N GLU A 122 13.41 10.19 19.10
CA GLU A 122 12.65 11.45 19.06
C GLU A 122 11.92 11.63 17.72
N ILE A 123 12.58 11.37 16.58
CA ILE A 123 11.97 11.51 15.24
C ILE A 123 10.88 10.46 14.95
N GLU A 124 10.92 9.29 15.60
CA GLU A 124 9.82 8.32 15.54
C GLU A 124 8.54 8.87 16.17
N THR A 125 8.67 9.62 17.27
CA THR A 125 7.54 10.25 17.98
C THR A 125 7.11 11.60 17.42
N ALA A 126 7.93 12.25 16.60
CA ALA A 126 7.64 13.54 16.00
C ALA A 126 6.49 13.46 14.98
N ASN A 127 5.45 14.27 15.22
CA ASN A 127 4.22 14.29 14.41
C ASN A 127 3.90 15.67 13.82
N SER A 128 4.69 16.70 14.13
CA SER A 128 4.53 18.04 13.58
C SER A 128 5.85 18.60 13.02
N TYR A 129 5.72 19.62 12.17
CA TYR A 129 6.85 20.35 11.61
C TYR A 129 7.72 20.98 12.71
N ASN A 130 7.11 21.52 13.76
CA ASN A 130 7.84 22.14 14.87
C ASN A 130 8.63 21.12 15.70
N ASP A 131 8.12 19.90 15.88
CA ASP A 131 8.87 18.83 16.53
C ASP A 131 10.11 18.48 15.70
N LEU A 132 9.92 18.27 14.40
CA LEU A 132 11.01 17.94 13.48
C LEU A 132 12.04 19.08 13.40
N LYS A 133 11.59 20.34 13.45
CA LYS A 133 12.46 21.51 13.45
C LYS A 133 13.28 21.56 14.73
N THR A 134 12.66 21.32 15.88
CA THR A 134 13.35 21.23 17.17
C THR A 134 14.42 20.14 17.17
N ILE A 135 14.11 18.97 16.58
CA ILE A 135 15.08 17.89 16.41
C ILE A 135 16.22 18.34 15.50
N LYS A 136 15.94 18.97 14.36
CA LYS A 136 16.95 19.51 13.43
C LYS A 136 17.88 20.51 14.13
N ASP A 137 17.32 21.41 14.94
CA ASP A 137 18.06 22.43 15.68
C ASP A 137 18.95 21.83 16.80
N LYS A 138 18.72 20.58 17.24
CA LYS A 138 19.64 19.84 18.14
C LYS A 138 20.85 19.24 17.40
N ILE A 139 20.75 19.09 16.08
CA ILE A 139 21.80 18.53 15.21
C ILE A 139 22.76 19.63 14.78
N GLU A 140 22.22 20.78 14.39
CA GLU A 140 23.02 21.95 14.02
C GLU A 140 23.58 22.61 15.28
N PRO A 141 24.90 22.92 15.35
CA PRO A 141 25.43 23.70 16.45
C PRO A 141 24.79 25.09 16.41
N LYS A 142 24.08 25.47 17.48
CA LYS A 142 23.66 26.86 17.68
C LYS A 142 24.90 27.73 17.62
N SER A 143 24.98 28.66 16.66
CA SER A 143 25.86 29.83 16.85
C SER A 143 25.38 30.50 18.12
N SER A 144 26.19 30.46 19.18
CA SER A 144 25.85 31.16 20.41
C SER A 144 25.63 32.64 20.10
N PRO A 145 24.65 33.30 20.74
CA PRO A 145 24.60 34.76 20.75
C PRO A 145 25.90 35.29 21.37
N ASP A 146 26.45 36.33 20.76
CA ASP A 146 27.65 37.05 21.21
C ASP A 146 27.70 37.16 22.74
N THR A 147 28.59 36.40 23.34
CA THR A 147 28.97 36.57 24.74
C THR A 147 29.92 37.74 24.81
N LYS A 148 29.35 38.94 24.94
CA LYS A 148 30.06 40.13 25.42
C LYS A 148 30.67 39.79 26.79
N PRO A 149 31.98 39.93 27.01
CA PRO A 149 32.56 39.62 28.31
C PRO A 149 32.09 40.64 29.34
N LYS A 150 31.34 40.16 30.35
CA LYS A 150 31.18 40.85 31.63
C LYS A 150 32.51 40.77 32.38
N ASN A 151 33.11 41.92 32.60
CA ASN A 151 34.20 42.09 33.55
C ASN A 151 33.64 42.94 34.70
N ASP A 152 33.23 42.28 35.78
CA ASP A 152 32.98 42.87 37.10
C ASP A 152 33.93 42.11 38.05
N GLY A 153 34.79 42.70 38.86
CA GLY A 153 35.05 44.10 39.19
C GLY A 153 36.03 44.14 40.38
N LYS A 154 36.51 45.33 40.75
CA LYS A 154 36.58 45.83 42.14
C LYS A 154 37.29 47.19 42.22
N ASP A 155 36.57 48.15 42.80
CA ASP A 155 36.93 49.20 43.79
C ASP A 155 38.38 49.75 43.73
N ASN A 156 38.68 51.05 43.72
CA ASN A 156 38.08 52.20 44.40
C ASN A 156 38.67 53.52 43.79
N PRO A 157 38.19 54.73 44.13
CA PRO A 157 38.42 55.99 43.39
C PRO A 157 39.58 56.82 43.97
N ASN A 158 40.20 57.67 43.15
CA ASN A 158 40.39 59.08 43.52
C ASN A 158 40.84 59.99 42.36
N GLN A 159 40.58 61.27 42.59
CA GLN A 159 40.77 62.47 41.78
C GLN A 159 42.18 62.71 41.22
N GLY A 160 42.24 63.47 40.12
CA GLY A 160 43.06 64.69 40.10
C GLY A 160 43.93 64.98 38.87
N LYS A 161 43.58 66.09 38.19
CA LYS A 161 44.43 67.10 37.52
C LYS A 161 45.24 66.67 36.28
N ASN A 162 44.98 67.27 35.11
CA ASN A 162 45.36 68.60 34.60
C ASN A 162 46.82 68.71 34.13
N GLU A 163 46.90 69.17 32.87
CA GLU A 163 47.87 70.09 32.27
C GLU A 163 49.18 69.55 31.67
N ASP A 164 49.32 69.96 30.40
CA ASP A 164 50.52 70.48 29.76
C ASP A 164 51.64 69.51 29.36
N SER A 165 52.41 69.74 28.30
CA SER A 165 52.32 70.61 27.12
C SER A 165 53.55 70.26 26.27
N THR A 166 53.42 70.50 24.96
CA THR A 166 54.44 70.96 24.01
C THR A 166 55.73 70.18 23.70
N GLY A 167 55.92 69.99 22.38
CA GLY A 167 57.18 70.21 21.64
C GLY A 167 57.90 68.93 21.18
N LYS A 168 58.53 68.85 20.00
CA LYS A 168 58.76 69.79 18.90
C LYS A 168 59.45 69.01 17.74
N ASP A 169 59.00 69.27 16.52
CA ASP A 169 59.68 69.29 15.20
C ASP A 169 60.95 68.45 14.92
N SER A 170 60.98 67.75 13.76
CA SER A 170 61.75 68.16 12.56
C SER A 170 61.97 67.04 11.51
N ASN A 171 61.30 67.19 10.35
CA ASN A 171 61.81 67.27 8.97
C ASN A 171 62.77 66.23 8.32
N GLY A 172 62.43 65.82 7.08
CA GLY A 172 63.34 65.20 6.08
C GLY A 172 62.63 64.25 5.09
N LYS A 173 61.96 64.74 4.03
CA LYS A 173 62.43 64.89 2.62
C LYS A 173 62.19 63.68 1.68
N THR A 174 61.09 63.80 0.91
CA THR A 174 60.86 63.56 -0.53
C THR A 174 61.53 62.40 -1.28
N GLU A 175 60.73 61.51 -1.90
CA GLU A 175 60.67 61.34 -3.37
C GLU A 175 59.38 60.62 -3.85
N GLN A 176 58.93 61.02 -5.03
CA GLN A 176 57.67 60.69 -5.70
C GLN A 176 57.75 59.37 -6.48
N GLU A 177 56.64 58.63 -6.58
CA GLU A 177 56.28 57.97 -7.84
C GLU A 177 54.76 57.84 -8.01
N LYS A 178 54.35 57.77 -9.28
CA LYS A 178 53.04 58.14 -9.83
C LYS A 178 51.93 57.12 -9.60
N GLY A 179 50.77 57.66 -9.21
CA GLY A 179 49.53 57.58 -9.99
C GLY A 179 48.66 56.33 -9.89
N LYS A 180 47.51 56.44 -9.20
CA LYS A 180 46.20 56.67 -9.82
C LYS A 180 45.11 56.70 -8.75
N GLU A 181 44.20 57.65 -8.94
CA GLU A 181 43.10 58.06 -8.10
C GLU A 181 42.13 56.91 -7.77
N ASN A 182 41.71 56.85 -6.51
CA ASN A 182 40.45 56.24 -6.06
C ASN A 182 40.03 56.97 -4.76
N GLU A 183 39.42 58.14 -4.92
CA GLU A 183 38.39 58.63 -3.98
C GLU A 183 37.06 58.17 -4.60
N GLY A 184 36.17 57.45 -3.91
CA GLY A 184 35.59 57.82 -2.63
C GLY A 184 34.13 58.22 -2.91
N GLY A 185 33.19 57.29 -2.75
CA GLY A 185 31.78 57.54 -3.03
C GLY A 185 30.87 56.42 -2.52
N SER A 186 30.54 56.53 -1.24
CA SER A 186 29.61 55.68 -0.47
C SER A 186 28.20 55.66 -1.06
N THR A 187 27.63 54.47 -1.33
CA THR A 187 26.18 54.18 -1.21
C THR A 187 25.91 52.68 -1.04
N THR A 188 25.37 52.32 0.13
CA THR A 188 24.32 51.31 0.41
C THR A 188 24.57 49.83 0.04
N PRO A 189 24.39 48.87 0.98
CA PRO A 189 24.46 47.43 0.68
C PRO A 189 23.31 47.05 -0.25
N LYS A 190 23.65 46.49 -1.42
CA LYS A 190 22.68 45.85 -2.33
C LYS A 190 22.21 44.55 -1.70
N ASP A 191 20.90 44.40 -1.69
CA ASP A 191 20.14 43.19 -1.39
C ASP A 191 20.86 41.91 -1.85
N GLU A 192 21.16 41.05 -0.87
CA GLU A 192 21.51 39.66 -1.12
C GLU A 192 20.32 39.00 -1.81
N THR A 193 20.56 38.56 -3.03
CA THR A 193 19.63 37.74 -3.81
C THR A 193 19.42 36.42 -3.06
N PRO A 194 18.19 35.95 -2.84
CA PRO A 194 17.96 34.65 -2.21
C PRO A 194 18.66 33.57 -3.01
N GLN A 195 19.57 32.81 -2.38
CA GLN A 195 20.14 31.60 -2.95
C GLN A 195 18.99 30.65 -3.33
N THR A 196 18.67 30.58 -4.62
CA THR A 196 17.80 29.56 -5.18
C THR A 196 18.53 28.23 -5.10
N HIS A 197 17.99 27.31 -4.29
CA HIS A 197 18.41 25.92 -4.30
C HIS A 197 18.36 25.37 -5.75
N PRO A 198 19.34 24.57 -6.19
CA PRO A 198 19.34 24.04 -7.56
C PRO A 198 18.08 23.21 -7.83
N LYS A 199 17.30 23.63 -8.83
CA LYS A 199 16.11 22.92 -9.32
C LYS A 199 16.57 21.59 -9.94
N MET A 200 16.07 20.47 -9.40
CA MET A 200 16.37 19.13 -9.89
C MET A 200 15.99 19.00 -11.37
N THR A 201 16.87 18.45 -12.20
CA THR A 201 16.60 18.27 -13.64
C THR A 201 15.72 17.05 -13.90
N ILE A 202 15.12 16.97 -15.09
CA ILE A 202 14.30 15.82 -15.52
C ILE A 202 15.12 14.52 -15.49
N ASP A 203 16.36 14.56 -16.00
CA ASP A 203 17.24 13.39 -16.06
C ASP A 203 17.59 12.86 -14.67
N GLN A 204 17.96 13.75 -13.74
CA GLN A 204 18.26 13.37 -12.35
C GLN A 204 17.04 12.70 -11.69
N LYS A 205 15.84 13.24 -11.93
CA LYS A 205 14.61 12.70 -11.35
C LYS A 205 14.23 11.35 -11.94
N ALA A 206 14.42 11.19 -13.25
CA ALA A 206 14.20 9.91 -13.92
C ALA A 206 15.18 8.83 -13.42
N GLU A 207 16.44 9.18 -13.18
CA GLU A 207 17.44 8.28 -12.60
C GLU A 207 17.03 7.80 -11.20
N LEU A 208 16.68 8.72 -10.29
CA LEU A 208 16.18 8.34 -8.96
C LEU A 208 14.93 7.47 -9.01
N LEU A 209 14.00 7.73 -9.94
CA LEU A 209 12.81 6.90 -10.13
C LEU A 209 13.16 5.50 -10.65
N ASN A 210 14.10 5.40 -11.58
CA ASN A 210 14.56 4.11 -12.08
C ASN A 210 15.25 3.28 -10.98
N GLU A 211 16.03 3.91 -10.11
CA GLU A 211 16.60 3.27 -8.91
C GLU A 211 15.49 2.84 -7.94
N PHE A 212 14.52 3.71 -7.69
CA PHE A 212 13.36 3.37 -6.85
C PHE A 212 12.62 2.14 -7.38
N ILE A 213 12.36 2.07 -8.69
CA ILE A 213 11.69 0.93 -9.35
C ILE A 213 12.50 -0.37 -9.18
N VAL A 214 13.84 -0.32 -9.26
CA VAL A 214 14.69 -1.50 -9.02
C VAL A 214 14.48 -2.04 -7.61
N ASN A 215 14.33 -1.14 -6.64
CA ASN A 215 14.19 -1.45 -5.21
C ASN A 215 12.77 -1.86 -4.79
N ILE A 216 11.77 -1.80 -5.67
CA ILE A 216 10.44 -2.35 -5.37
C ILE A 216 10.52 -3.89 -5.26
N GLU A 217 10.08 -4.42 -4.12
CA GLU A 217 10.12 -5.84 -3.81
C GLU A 217 8.91 -6.59 -4.39
N TYR A 218 9.02 -6.97 -5.66
CA TYR A 218 8.12 -7.96 -6.26
C TYR A 218 8.54 -9.39 -5.87
N PRO A 219 7.62 -10.38 -5.86
CA PRO A 219 7.94 -11.77 -5.57
C PRO A 219 9.05 -12.36 -6.45
N ASN A 220 9.09 -11.97 -7.74
CA ASN A 220 10.22 -12.22 -8.62
C ASN A 220 11.10 -10.98 -8.69
N LYS A 221 12.40 -11.14 -8.39
CA LYS A 221 13.39 -10.05 -8.47
C LYS A 221 13.44 -9.39 -9.86
N ASN A 222 13.21 -10.18 -10.91
CA ASN A 222 13.18 -9.78 -12.32
C ASN A 222 11.75 -9.66 -12.86
N ALA A 223 10.80 -9.25 -12.02
CA ALA A 223 9.39 -9.09 -12.38
C ALA A 223 9.20 -8.21 -13.65
N PRO A 224 8.41 -8.66 -14.66
CA PRO A 224 8.11 -7.87 -15.85
C PRO A 224 7.55 -6.48 -15.56
N ALA A 225 6.80 -6.33 -14.46
CA ALA A 225 6.27 -5.04 -14.01
C ALA A 225 7.36 -3.96 -13.88
N LYS A 226 8.57 -4.31 -13.43
CA LYS A 226 9.68 -3.35 -13.30
C LYS A 226 10.08 -2.75 -14.64
N ALA A 227 10.15 -3.57 -15.70
CA ALA A 227 10.47 -3.09 -17.03
C ALA A 227 9.39 -2.15 -17.59
N ILE A 228 8.11 -2.49 -17.35
CA ILE A 228 6.97 -1.65 -17.76
C ILE A 228 7.00 -0.29 -17.03
N LEU A 229 7.28 -0.30 -15.71
CA LEU A 229 7.38 0.93 -14.92
C LEU A 229 8.55 1.82 -15.39
N LYS A 230 9.72 1.24 -15.69
CA LYS A 230 10.85 1.98 -16.28
C LYS A 230 10.49 2.58 -17.64
N ALA A 231 9.77 1.84 -18.49
CA ALA A 231 9.30 2.36 -19.77
C ALA A 231 8.34 3.56 -19.61
N LYS A 232 7.53 3.60 -18.54
CA LYS A 232 6.71 4.79 -18.23
C LYS A 232 7.57 6.01 -17.90
N VAL A 233 8.67 5.86 -17.15
CA VAL A 233 9.63 6.94 -16.90
C VAL A 233 10.20 7.47 -18.21
N THR A 234 10.71 6.58 -19.07
CA THR A 234 11.25 6.95 -20.39
C THR A 234 10.21 7.64 -21.27
N SER A 235 8.96 7.17 -21.24
CA SER A 235 7.86 7.77 -22.01
C SER A 235 7.56 9.21 -21.58
N ILE A 236 7.64 9.54 -20.28
CA ILE A 236 7.44 10.90 -19.78
C ILE A 236 8.60 11.81 -20.20
N MET A 237 9.84 11.30 -20.15
CA MET A 237 11.03 12.05 -20.59
C MET A 237 10.94 12.45 -22.07
N ASN A 238 10.54 11.50 -22.91
CA ASN A 238 10.53 11.64 -24.37
C ASN A 238 9.25 12.28 -24.92
N GLU A 239 8.35 12.76 -24.07
CA GLU A 239 7.10 13.36 -24.53
C GLU A 239 7.38 14.67 -25.30
N GLU A 240 6.98 14.70 -26.57
CA GLU A 240 7.18 15.86 -27.43
C GLU A 240 6.15 16.96 -27.12
N ASN A 241 6.52 18.22 -27.31
CA ASN A 241 5.64 19.40 -27.13
C ASN A 241 5.10 19.62 -25.71
N VAL A 242 5.69 19.00 -24.68
CA VAL A 242 5.37 19.20 -23.26
C VAL A 242 6.50 19.96 -22.58
N LYS A 243 6.15 20.96 -21.77
CA LYS A 243 7.12 21.77 -21.03
C LYS A 243 7.82 20.94 -19.95
N ASP A 244 9.06 21.29 -19.65
CA ASP A 244 9.86 20.57 -18.66
C ASP A 244 9.22 20.55 -17.27
N ASP A 245 8.56 21.63 -16.86
CA ASP A 245 7.83 21.71 -15.60
C ASP A 245 6.66 20.71 -15.53
N ASP A 246 5.94 20.51 -16.65
CA ASP A 246 4.85 19.53 -16.74
C ASP A 246 5.40 18.10 -16.70
N LYS A 247 6.55 17.84 -17.35
CA LYS A 247 7.25 16.55 -17.26
C LYS A 247 7.68 16.25 -15.83
N LEU A 248 8.27 17.24 -15.15
CA LEU A 248 8.67 17.11 -13.74
C LEU A 248 7.48 16.79 -12.84
N LYS A 249 6.32 17.42 -13.07
CA LYS A 249 5.08 17.12 -12.34
C LYS A 249 4.59 15.68 -12.60
N LYS A 250 4.56 15.23 -13.86
CA LYS A 250 4.21 13.84 -14.19
C LYS A 250 5.15 12.82 -13.55
N LEU A 251 6.44 13.14 -13.42
CA LEU A 251 7.40 12.31 -12.69
C LEU A 251 7.13 12.29 -11.17
N ASP A 252 6.67 13.38 -10.57
CA ASP A 252 6.22 13.37 -9.16
C ASP A 252 4.98 12.49 -8.98
N GLU A 253 3.98 12.64 -9.84
CA GLU A 253 2.77 11.81 -9.81
C GLU A 253 3.11 10.32 -9.95
N LEU A 254 4.07 9.99 -10.83
CA LEU A 254 4.59 8.63 -10.95
C LEU A 254 5.32 8.17 -9.69
N LYS A 255 6.12 9.03 -9.04
CA LYS A 255 6.76 8.72 -7.76
C LYS A 255 5.72 8.32 -6.71
N THR A 256 4.70 9.14 -6.53
CA THR A 256 3.60 8.89 -5.59
C THR A 256 2.90 7.56 -5.91
N ALA A 257 2.62 7.29 -7.18
CA ALA A 257 2.04 6.01 -7.59
C ALA A 257 2.96 4.81 -7.28
N LEU A 258 4.27 4.94 -7.48
CA LEU A 258 5.26 3.90 -7.18
C LEU A 258 5.37 3.62 -5.67
N GLU A 259 5.28 4.65 -4.82
CA GLU A 259 5.26 4.49 -3.37
C GLU A 259 3.99 3.74 -2.90
N GLN A 260 2.84 4.07 -3.49
CA GLN A 260 1.59 3.35 -3.23
C GLN A 260 1.68 1.88 -3.69
N ILE A 261 2.29 1.62 -4.86
CA ILE A 261 2.55 0.26 -5.35
C ILE A 261 3.44 -0.50 -4.37
N LYS A 262 4.56 0.08 -3.94
CA LYS A 262 5.49 -0.54 -2.98
C LYS A 262 4.76 -0.93 -1.70
N THR A 263 4.02 0.02 -1.13
CA THR A 263 3.25 -0.20 0.12
C THR A 263 2.19 -1.28 -0.07
N LYS A 264 1.46 -1.25 -1.18
CA LYS A 264 0.39 -2.22 -1.43
C LYS A 264 0.91 -3.62 -1.70
N LEU A 265 2.03 -3.77 -2.40
CA LEU A 265 2.71 -5.06 -2.60
C LEU A 265 3.06 -5.71 -1.27
N VAL A 266 3.70 -4.96 -0.36
CA VAL A 266 4.06 -5.47 0.98
C VAL A 266 2.81 -5.97 1.72
N SER A 267 1.72 -5.19 1.71
CA SER A 267 0.45 -5.58 2.33
C SER A 267 -0.11 -6.87 1.73
N VAL A 268 -0.26 -6.95 0.41
CA VAL A 268 -0.89 -8.09 -0.27
C VAL A 268 -0.02 -9.34 -0.18
N ILE A 269 1.31 -9.22 -0.25
CA ILE A 269 2.22 -10.35 -0.04
C ILE A 269 2.04 -10.93 1.36
N LYS A 270 1.96 -10.08 2.39
CA LYS A 270 1.69 -10.50 3.76
C LYS A 270 0.33 -11.18 3.89
N GLU A 271 -0.72 -10.60 3.30
CA GLU A 271 -2.07 -11.20 3.29
C GLU A 271 -2.07 -12.60 2.64
N ILE A 272 -1.31 -12.80 1.55
CA ILE A 272 -1.13 -14.10 0.90
C ILE A 272 -0.39 -15.08 1.83
N ASP A 273 0.66 -14.62 2.49
CA ASP A 273 1.44 -15.44 3.44
C ASP A 273 0.63 -15.84 4.68
N ASP A 274 -0.31 -15.01 5.09
CA ASP A 274 -1.21 -15.25 6.22
C ASP A 274 -2.41 -16.14 5.85
N LEU A 275 -2.58 -16.54 4.58
CA LEU A 275 -3.69 -17.43 4.19
C LEU A 275 -3.59 -18.77 4.94
N PRO A 276 -4.69 -19.26 5.55
CA PRO A 276 -4.68 -20.41 6.44
C PRO A 276 -4.69 -21.74 5.67
N TYR A 277 -3.80 -21.94 4.70
CA TYR A 277 -3.64 -23.26 4.09
C TYR A 277 -2.97 -24.25 5.08
N PRO A 278 -3.31 -25.55 5.02
CA PRO A 278 -2.66 -26.56 5.86
C PRO A 278 -1.14 -26.57 5.70
N LYS A 279 -0.42 -26.64 6.83
CA LYS A 279 1.05 -26.70 6.87
C LYS A 279 1.57 -28.13 6.71
N GLY A 280 2.83 -28.29 6.29
CA GLY A 280 3.53 -29.58 6.24
C GLY A 280 3.16 -30.48 5.07
N ILE A 281 2.36 -30.01 4.11
CA ILE A 281 2.01 -30.78 2.91
C ILE A 281 3.12 -30.66 1.87
N LYS A 282 3.78 -31.79 1.58
CA LYS A 282 4.83 -31.86 0.55
C LYS A 282 4.19 -32.00 -0.85
N LEU A 283 4.51 -31.04 -1.72
CA LEU A 283 4.24 -31.11 -3.16
C LEU A 283 5.43 -31.73 -3.89
N SER A 284 5.19 -32.26 -5.09
CA SER A 284 6.19 -32.97 -5.89
C SER A 284 6.74 -32.10 -7.01
N GLY A 285 8.06 -32.19 -7.24
CA GLY A 285 8.74 -31.53 -8.36
C GLY A 285 8.42 -30.03 -8.46
N ASN A 286 7.80 -29.67 -9.57
CA ASN A 286 7.50 -28.31 -10.03
C ASN A 286 6.03 -27.90 -9.75
N GLU A 287 5.33 -28.64 -8.90
CA GLU A 287 4.02 -28.25 -8.40
C GLU A 287 4.10 -27.01 -7.51
N LYS A 288 3.18 -26.06 -7.71
CA LYS A 288 3.13 -24.80 -6.95
C LYS A 288 1.97 -24.78 -5.98
N THR A 289 2.17 -24.17 -4.81
CA THR A 289 1.08 -23.89 -3.88
C THR A 289 0.19 -22.77 -4.42
N ALA A 290 -1.04 -22.67 -3.91
CA ALA A 290 -1.93 -21.55 -4.21
C ALA A 290 -1.31 -20.21 -3.80
N LYS A 291 -0.57 -20.17 -2.68
CA LYS A 291 0.16 -18.97 -2.24
C LYS A 291 1.20 -18.53 -3.28
N ASP A 292 1.99 -19.47 -3.79
CA ASP A 292 2.98 -19.18 -4.82
C ASP A 292 2.32 -18.67 -6.10
N LYS A 293 1.20 -19.29 -6.52
CA LYS A 293 0.43 -18.83 -7.68
C LYS A 293 -0.11 -17.41 -7.51
N PHE A 294 -0.61 -17.05 -6.33
CA PHE A 294 -1.03 -15.67 -6.05
C PHE A 294 0.14 -14.70 -6.09
N LYS A 295 1.29 -15.06 -5.51
CA LYS A 295 2.51 -14.24 -5.60
C LYS A 295 2.99 -14.07 -7.04
N GLU A 296 2.90 -15.10 -7.86
CA GLU A 296 3.30 -15.02 -9.27
C GLU A 296 2.46 -14.01 -10.06
N LYS A 297 1.15 -13.94 -9.79
CA LYS A 297 0.22 -12.96 -10.36
C LYS A 297 0.54 -11.51 -9.96
N LEU A 298 1.45 -11.25 -9.03
CA LEU A 298 1.87 -9.88 -8.70
C LEU A 298 2.96 -9.38 -9.64
N ASN A 299 3.74 -10.26 -10.27
CA ASN A 299 4.95 -9.91 -11.00
C ASN A 299 4.70 -9.11 -12.30
N ASP A 300 3.47 -9.12 -12.80
CA ASP A 300 3.04 -8.39 -13.99
C ASP A 300 2.23 -7.12 -13.64
N LYS A 301 1.93 -6.85 -12.36
CA LYS A 301 1.03 -5.75 -11.97
C LYS A 301 1.78 -4.45 -11.76
N THR A 302 1.23 -3.38 -12.31
CA THR A 302 1.88 -2.05 -12.31
C THR A 302 1.02 -0.96 -11.69
N THR A 303 -0.12 -1.32 -11.10
CA THR A 303 -1.06 -0.39 -10.46
C THR A 303 -1.60 -0.97 -9.14
N VAL A 304 -1.97 -0.09 -8.22
CA VAL A 304 -2.54 -0.45 -6.90
C VAL A 304 -3.81 -1.30 -7.04
N ASP A 305 -4.69 -0.93 -7.97
CA ASP A 305 -5.95 -1.63 -8.22
C ASP A 305 -5.74 -3.07 -8.70
N GLU A 306 -4.81 -3.27 -9.63
CA GLU A 306 -4.45 -4.59 -10.11
C GLU A 306 -3.87 -5.46 -9.00
N ILE A 307 -2.96 -4.90 -8.20
CA ILE A 307 -2.35 -5.59 -7.05
C ILE A 307 -3.43 -6.00 -6.04
N THR A 308 -4.36 -5.10 -5.73
CA THR A 308 -5.45 -5.35 -4.76
C THR A 308 -6.37 -6.47 -5.21
N LYS A 309 -6.57 -6.62 -6.53
CA LYS A 309 -7.45 -7.65 -7.11
C LYS A 309 -6.81 -9.05 -7.17
N VAL A 310 -5.49 -9.17 -6.93
CA VAL A 310 -4.81 -10.47 -7.01
C VAL A 310 -5.33 -11.47 -5.97
N LEU A 311 -5.64 -11.00 -4.76
CA LEU A 311 -6.25 -11.83 -3.72
C LEU A 311 -7.75 -11.53 -3.65
N PRO A 312 -8.64 -12.46 -4.06
CA PRO A 312 -10.07 -12.18 -4.05
C PRO A 312 -10.62 -11.95 -2.64
N LYS A 313 -11.56 -11.01 -2.52
CA LYS A 313 -12.28 -10.75 -1.27
C LYS A 313 -12.97 -12.03 -0.77
N GLY A 314 -12.80 -12.33 0.51
CA GLY A 314 -13.38 -13.52 1.16
C GLY A 314 -12.66 -14.84 0.85
N TRP A 315 -11.50 -14.82 0.17
CA TRP A 315 -10.75 -16.04 -0.10
C TRP A 315 -10.24 -16.73 1.17
N LYS A 316 -9.82 -15.95 2.18
CA LYS A 316 -9.44 -16.46 3.50
C LYS A 316 -10.57 -17.27 4.15
N ASP A 317 -11.78 -16.71 4.18
CA ASP A 317 -12.96 -17.37 4.76
C ASP A 317 -13.29 -18.66 4.02
N LYS A 318 -13.14 -18.69 2.69
CA LYS A 318 -13.30 -19.93 1.90
C LYS A 318 -12.32 -21.01 2.34
N ILE A 319 -11.04 -20.67 2.51
CA ILE A 319 -10.01 -21.62 2.96
C ILE A 319 -10.39 -22.20 4.32
N GLU A 320 -10.83 -21.36 5.27
CA GLU A 320 -11.27 -21.82 6.60
C GLU A 320 -12.48 -22.75 6.51
N LYS A 321 -13.45 -22.47 5.62
CA LYS A 321 -14.57 -23.38 5.37
C LYS A 321 -14.12 -24.72 4.80
N TYR A 322 -13.15 -24.74 3.88
CA TYR A 322 -12.58 -25.99 3.37
C TYR A 322 -11.87 -26.78 4.48
N GLN A 323 -11.17 -26.12 5.40
CA GLN A 323 -10.59 -26.81 6.57
C GLN A 323 -11.68 -27.52 7.38
N LYS A 324 -12.80 -26.83 7.67
CA LYS A 324 -13.96 -27.44 8.35
C LYS A 324 -14.51 -28.65 7.59
N VAL A 325 -14.55 -28.61 6.25
CA VAL A 325 -14.91 -29.77 5.43
C VAL A 325 -13.97 -30.94 5.71
N PHE A 326 -12.65 -30.71 5.65
CA PHE A 326 -11.67 -31.76 5.89
C PHE A 326 -11.71 -32.30 7.32
N ASP A 327 -12.01 -31.45 8.31
CA ASP A 327 -12.13 -31.86 9.71
C ASP A 327 -13.39 -32.71 9.92
N LYS A 328 -14.50 -32.36 9.26
CA LYS A 328 -15.73 -33.17 9.29
C LYS A 328 -15.55 -34.53 8.61
N ILE A 329 -14.76 -34.60 7.53
CA ILE A 329 -14.37 -35.89 6.92
C ILE A 329 -13.56 -36.72 7.93
N GLY A 330 -12.63 -36.10 8.65
CA GLY A 330 -11.83 -36.75 9.69
C GLY A 330 -11.19 -38.06 9.20
N ASN A 331 -11.42 -39.14 9.96
CA ASN A 331 -10.91 -40.47 9.66
C ASN A 331 -11.84 -41.32 8.77
N PHE A 332 -12.90 -40.73 8.21
CA PHE A 332 -13.82 -41.45 7.34
C PHE A 332 -13.12 -41.99 6.08
N ILE A 333 -12.16 -41.23 5.56
CA ILE A 333 -11.29 -41.59 4.45
C ILE A 333 -9.89 -40.99 4.63
N ASN A 334 -8.89 -41.54 3.94
CA ASN A 334 -7.59 -40.88 3.83
C ASN A 334 -7.71 -39.63 2.95
N THR A 335 -7.45 -38.45 3.52
CA THR A 335 -7.57 -37.15 2.83
C THR A 335 -6.26 -36.61 2.27
N SER A 336 -5.15 -37.34 2.35
CA SER A 336 -3.81 -36.85 1.99
C SER A 336 -3.74 -36.25 0.57
N ASN A 337 -4.28 -36.95 -0.43
CA ASN A 337 -4.27 -36.47 -1.82
C ASN A 337 -5.25 -35.31 -2.04
N LEU A 338 -6.37 -35.27 -1.30
CA LEU A 338 -7.33 -34.18 -1.37
C LEU A 338 -6.77 -32.90 -0.73
N ARG A 339 -6.05 -33.04 0.39
CA ARG A 339 -5.36 -31.93 1.04
C ARG A 339 -4.20 -31.39 0.19
N LYS A 340 -3.46 -32.26 -0.52
CA LYS A 340 -2.49 -31.84 -1.56
C LYS A 340 -3.14 -31.00 -2.65
N ARG A 341 -4.27 -31.46 -3.19
CA ARG A 341 -5.04 -30.69 -4.18
C ARG A 341 -5.50 -29.34 -3.61
N PHE A 342 -6.01 -29.33 -2.39
CA PHE A 342 -6.49 -28.12 -1.72
C PHE A 342 -5.40 -27.05 -1.60
N VAL A 343 -4.18 -27.40 -1.18
CA VAL A 343 -3.08 -26.42 -1.09
C VAL A 343 -2.61 -25.90 -2.44
N GLN A 344 -3.00 -26.54 -3.55
CA GLN A 344 -2.72 -26.08 -4.91
C GLN A 344 -3.89 -25.27 -5.51
N THR A 345 -5.05 -25.24 -4.86
CA THR A 345 -6.26 -24.59 -5.36
C THR A 345 -6.26 -23.10 -5.04
N ASP A 346 -6.15 -22.30 -6.09
CA ASP A 346 -6.30 -20.84 -6.10
C ASP A 346 -7.64 -20.44 -6.74
N ASP A 347 -7.80 -19.16 -7.05
CA ASP A 347 -9.04 -18.58 -7.59
C ASP A 347 -9.25 -18.77 -9.11
N ALA A 348 -8.34 -19.52 -9.76
CA ALA A 348 -8.37 -19.79 -11.18
C ALA A 348 -9.71 -20.42 -11.62
N LYS A 349 -10.23 -19.95 -12.75
CA LYS A 349 -11.48 -20.46 -13.37
C LYS A 349 -11.25 -21.61 -14.33
N THR A 350 -10.01 -21.81 -14.76
CA THR A 350 -9.60 -22.83 -15.73
C THR A 350 -8.37 -23.57 -15.22
N GLY A 351 -8.08 -24.72 -15.82
CA GLY A 351 -6.98 -25.60 -15.41
C GLY A 351 -7.44 -26.76 -14.52
N ASP A 352 -6.48 -27.47 -13.97
CA ASP A 352 -6.68 -28.74 -13.28
C ASP A 352 -6.78 -28.62 -11.76
N LYS A 353 -6.55 -27.42 -11.18
CA LYS A 353 -6.58 -27.15 -9.73
C LYS A 353 -7.65 -26.13 -9.32
N THR A 354 -8.70 -25.95 -10.11
CA THR A 354 -9.77 -24.99 -9.81
C THR A 354 -10.60 -25.37 -8.58
N GLU A 355 -11.34 -24.40 -8.05
CA GLU A 355 -12.26 -24.59 -6.92
C GLU A 355 -13.36 -25.64 -7.22
N SER A 356 -14.00 -25.56 -8.40
CA SER A 356 -15.03 -26.52 -8.81
C SER A 356 -14.51 -27.96 -8.87
N LEU A 357 -13.26 -28.15 -9.33
CA LEU A 357 -12.61 -29.46 -9.35
C LEU A 357 -12.27 -29.95 -7.94
N LEU A 358 -11.82 -29.06 -7.05
CA LEU A 358 -11.62 -29.43 -5.65
C LEU A 358 -12.92 -29.94 -5.02
N ILE A 359 -14.02 -29.20 -5.20
CA ILE A 359 -15.35 -29.58 -4.71
C ILE A 359 -15.76 -30.95 -5.26
N TYR A 360 -15.64 -31.14 -6.57
CA TYR A 360 -15.91 -32.41 -7.24
C TYR A 360 -15.11 -33.56 -6.61
N HIS A 361 -13.79 -33.42 -6.52
CA HIS A 361 -12.93 -34.49 -6.01
C HIS A 361 -13.19 -34.81 -4.54
N VAL A 362 -13.44 -33.81 -3.70
CA VAL A 362 -13.76 -34.04 -2.29
C VAL A 362 -15.09 -34.78 -2.16
N TYR A 363 -16.15 -34.28 -2.78
CA TYR A 363 -17.48 -34.88 -2.69
C TYR A 363 -17.50 -36.30 -3.26
N GLU A 364 -17.04 -36.50 -4.50
CA GLU A 364 -17.10 -37.81 -5.16
C GLU A 364 -16.25 -38.85 -4.42
N THR A 365 -15.11 -38.46 -3.86
CA THR A 365 -14.30 -39.40 -3.05
C THR A 365 -15.07 -39.86 -1.83
N VAL A 366 -15.65 -38.94 -1.05
CA VAL A 366 -16.44 -39.29 0.14
C VAL A 366 -17.66 -40.12 -0.23
N ARG A 367 -18.38 -39.73 -1.29
CA ARG A 367 -19.56 -40.43 -1.83
C ARG A 367 -19.25 -41.87 -2.21
N VAL A 368 -18.14 -42.13 -2.90
CA VAL A 368 -17.72 -43.48 -3.32
C VAL A 368 -17.29 -44.33 -2.13
N TRP A 369 -16.69 -43.73 -1.10
CA TRP A 369 -16.27 -44.44 0.10
C TRP A 369 -17.40 -44.74 1.07
N TYR A 370 -18.51 -44.00 1.03
CA TYR A 370 -19.66 -44.23 1.89
C TYR A 370 -20.21 -45.66 1.85
N PRO A 371 -20.58 -46.26 0.70
CA PRO A 371 -21.03 -47.65 0.67
C PRO A 371 -19.92 -48.63 1.05
N LYS A 372 -18.64 -48.31 0.77
CA LYS A 372 -17.50 -49.14 1.20
C LYS A 372 -17.36 -49.18 2.71
N ASN A 373 -17.57 -48.05 3.38
CA ASN A 373 -17.52 -47.97 4.84
C ASN A 373 -18.74 -48.64 5.49
N LEU A 374 -19.92 -48.59 4.87
CA LEU A 374 -21.09 -49.36 5.33
C LEU A 374 -20.81 -50.86 5.30
N LYS A 375 -20.23 -51.37 4.21
CA LYS A 375 -19.86 -52.79 4.08
C LYS A 375 -18.95 -53.29 5.21
N LYS A 376 -18.02 -52.44 5.67
CA LYS A 376 -17.11 -52.77 6.79
C LYS A 376 -17.83 -52.94 8.14
N LEU A 377 -19.09 -52.53 8.25
CA LEU A 377 -19.90 -52.76 9.45
C LEU A 377 -20.45 -54.21 9.52
N ASN A 378 -20.25 -55.03 8.47
CA ASN A 378 -20.65 -56.44 8.40
C ASN A 378 -22.13 -56.70 8.75
N ASN A 379 -23.03 -55.80 8.31
CA ASN A 379 -24.47 -55.94 8.53
C ASN A 379 -25.25 -55.68 7.23
N GLU A 380 -25.76 -56.74 6.60
CA GLU A 380 -26.42 -56.65 5.30
C GLU A 380 -27.69 -55.79 5.30
N ASP A 381 -28.49 -55.84 6.36
CA ASP A 381 -29.75 -55.07 6.43
C ASP A 381 -29.46 -53.56 6.45
N ILE A 382 -28.46 -53.18 7.25
CA ILE A 382 -28.02 -51.79 7.34
C ILE A 382 -27.38 -51.35 6.02
N GLU A 383 -26.58 -52.19 5.38
CA GLU A 383 -26.05 -51.88 4.05
C GLU A 383 -27.18 -51.62 3.05
N LYS A 384 -28.14 -52.54 2.91
CA LYS A 384 -29.26 -52.41 1.96
C LYS A 384 -30.09 -51.15 2.22
N LYS A 385 -30.34 -50.82 3.49
CA LYS A 385 -31.11 -49.64 3.90
C LYS A 385 -30.41 -48.31 3.57
N TYR A 386 -29.09 -48.25 3.72
CA TYR A 386 -28.34 -46.98 3.64
C TYR A 386 -27.55 -46.78 2.35
N ALA A 387 -27.16 -47.84 1.62
CA ALA A 387 -26.23 -47.77 0.50
C ALA A 387 -26.68 -46.84 -0.65
N ASN A 388 -27.99 -46.64 -0.80
CA ASN A 388 -28.56 -45.92 -1.94
C ASN A 388 -28.76 -44.42 -1.70
N LYS A 389 -28.52 -43.91 -0.47
CA LYS A 389 -28.82 -42.52 -0.11
C LYS A 389 -28.04 -41.46 -0.88
N PHE A 390 -26.81 -41.77 -1.31
CA PHE A 390 -25.91 -40.80 -1.97
C PHE A 390 -25.40 -41.32 -3.33
N LYS A 391 -26.32 -41.80 -4.17
CA LYS A 391 -25.98 -42.34 -5.50
C LYS A 391 -25.68 -41.26 -6.54
N GLU A 392 -26.27 -40.08 -6.37
CA GLU A 392 -26.18 -38.99 -7.33
C GLU A 392 -24.76 -38.42 -7.41
N LYS A 393 -24.22 -38.45 -8.62
CA LYS A 393 -22.93 -37.86 -8.97
C LYS A 393 -23.12 -36.38 -9.28
N ILE A 394 -22.09 -35.59 -9.02
CA ILE A 394 -22.01 -34.22 -9.54
C ILE A 394 -21.07 -34.15 -10.75
N ASN A 395 -21.26 -33.13 -11.58
CA ASN A 395 -20.36 -32.85 -12.70
C ASN A 395 -19.07 -32.17 -12.22
N GLU A 396 -17.96 -32.40 -12.91
CA GLU A 396 -16.68 -31.72 -12.66
C GLU A 396 -16.80 -30.19 -12.82
N LYS A 397 -17.54 -29.78 -13.86
CA LYS A 397 -17.97 -28.40 -14.06
C LYS A 397 -19.29 -28.21 -13.34
N ASN A 398 -19.21 -27.72 -12.11
CA ASN A 398 -20.37 -27.44 -11.27
C ASN A 398 -20.33 -26.00 -10.75
N ASP A 399 -21.51 -25.51 -10.40
CA ASP A 399 -21.78 -24.20 -9.81
C ASP A 399 -21.78 -24.23 -8.27
N LYS A 400 -21.32 -25.34 -7.67
CA LYS A 400 -21.37 -25.52 -6.22
C LYS A 400 -20.26 -24.73 -5.55
N ASN A 401 -20.46 -24.44 -4.27
CA ASN A 401 -19.52 -23.73 -3.44
C ASN A 401 -19.15 -24.54 -2.19
N VAL A 402 -18.22 -24.02 -1.40
CA VAL A 402 -17.75 -24.69 -0.18
C VAL A 402 -18.85 -24.90 0.87
N ASP A 403 -19.86 -24.02 0.93
CA ASP A 403 -20.98 -24.16 1.87
C ASP A 403 -21.85 -25.38 1.51
N TRP A 404 -22.18 -25.53 0.22
CA TRP A 404 -22.84 -26.71 -0.30
C TRP A 404 -22.04 -27.99 -0.01
N LEU A 405 -20.72 -27.94 -0.24
CA LEU A 405 -19.85 -29.07 0.03
C LEU A 405 -19.87 -29.46 1.52
N LEU A 406 -19.73 -28.49 2.42
CA LEU A 406 -19.77 -28.72 3.86
C LEU A 406 -21.09 -29.34 4.31
N SER A 407 -22.22 -28.83 3.79
CA SER A 407 -23.54 -29.40 4.06
C SER A 407 -23.63 -30.85 3.61
N LYS A 408 -23.19 -31.17 2.39
CA LYS A 408 -23.29 -32.53 1.83
C LYS A 408 -22.35 -33.52 2.50
N ILE A 409 -21.13 -33.11 2.81
CA ILE A 409 -20.20 -33.93 3.60
C ILE A 409 -20.78 -34.20 4.98
N THR A 410 -21.36 -33.19 5.64
CA THR A 410 -22.01 -33.37 6.94
C THR A 410 -23.12 -34.39 6.88
N GLU A 411 -24.01 -34.27 5.90
CA GLU A 411 -25.12 -35.21 5.67
C GLU A 411 -24.62 -36.66 5.51
N ILE A 412 -23.59 -36.89 4.70
CA ILE A 412 -23.03 -38.23 4.47
C ILE A 412 -22.46 -38.83 5.77
N ILE A 413 -21.68 -38.05 6.51
CA ILE A 413 -21.04 -38.51 7.76
C ILE A 413 -22.07 -38.78 8.86
N ASP A 414 -23.10 -37.95 8.95
CA ASP A 414 -24.16 -38.10 9.95
C ASP A 414 -25.03 -39.33 9.63
N GLU A 415 -25.36 -39.57 8.37
CA GLU A 415 -26.07 -40.78 7.94
C GLU A 415 -25.26 -42.06 8.20
N PHE A 416 -23.94 -42.03 7.97
CA PHE A 416 -23.08 -43.16 8.34
C PHE A 416 -23.07 -43.39 9.86
N SER A 417 -23.04 -42.32 10.65
CA SER A 417 -23.08 -42.40 12.10
C SER A 417 -24.40 -42.98 12.61
N LYS A 418 -25.54 -42.61 11.99
CA LYS A 418 -26.85 -43.22 12.25
C LYS A 418 -26.83 -44.72 11.97
N ALA A 419 -26.29 -45.14 10.82
CA ALA A 419 -26.17 -46.55 10.46
C ALA A 419 -25.35 -47.35 11.50
N LYS A 420 -24.22 -46.81 11.95
CA LYS A 420 -23.40 -47.41 13.01
C LYS A 420 -24.15 -47.53 14.35
N ASN A 421 -24.91 -46.50 14.73
CA ASN A 421 -25.66 -46.49 15.98
C ASN A 421 -26.85 -47.47 15.98
N GLU A 422 -27.50 -47.69 14.82
CA GLU A 422 -28.56 -48.70 14.70
C GLU A 422 -28.05 -50.13 14.94
N ILE A 423 -26.81 -50.44 14.53
CA ILE A 423 -26.18 -51.74 14.81
C ILE A 423 -25.98 -51.91 16.32
N ASN A 424 -25.35 -50.93 16.98
CA ASN A 424 -25.08 -50.98 18.42
C ASN A 424 -26.36 -51.13 19.27
N LYS A 425 -27.48 -50.55 18.83
CA LYS A 425 -28.79 -50.71 19.49
C LYS A 425 -29.38 -52.10 19.33
N LYS A 426 -29.18 -52.75 18.17
CA LYS A 426 -29.62 -54.14 17.97
C LYS A 426 -28.82 -55.11 18.84
N ASP A 427 -27.52 -54.89 18.98
CA ASP A 427 -26.64 -55.76 19.77
C ASP A 427 -26.94 -55.67 21.29
N THR A 428 -27.23 -54.47 21.79
CA THR A 428 -27.59 -54.25 23.21
C THR A 428 -29.02 -54.67 23.58
N GLY A 429 -29.95 -54.68 22.62
CA GLY A 429 -31.31 -55.18 22.81
C GLY A 429 -31.39 -56.71 22.88
N SER A 430 -30.46 -57.42 22.24
CA SER A 430 -30.42 -58.89 22.25
C SER A 430 -29.91 -59.45 23.59
N THR A 431 -28.96 -58.76 24.24
CA THR A 431 -28.39 -59.20 25.53
C THR A 431 -29.37 -59.04 26.72
N LYS A 432 -30.37 -58.16 26.62
CA LYS A 432 -31.38 -57.96 27.68
C LYS A 432 -32.55 -58.97 27.66
N LYS A 433 -32.64 -59.83 26.65
CA LYS A 433 -33.70 -60.86 26.54
C LYS A 433 -33.27 -62.27 26.99
N GLN A 434 -32.08 -62.42 27.57
CA GLN A 434 -31.53 -63.71 28.01
C GLN A 434 -31.27 -63.81 29.53
N ASN A 435 -31.77 -62.87 30.34
CA ASN A 435 -31.76 -63.00 31.80
C ASN A 435 -33.18 -63.08 32.36
#